data_AF-A0A352A5Z3-F1
#
_entry.id   AF-A0A352A5Z3-F1
#
_cell.length_a   1.000
_cell.length_b   1.000
_cell.length_c   1.000
_cell.angle_alpha   90.00
_cell.angle_beta   90.00
_cell.angle_gamma   90.00
#
_symmetry.space_group_name_H-M   'P 1'
#
loop_
_entity.id
_entity.type
_entity.pdbx_description
1 polymer ?
#
loop_
_entity_poly.entity_id
_entity_poly.type
_entity_poly.pdbx_seq_one_letter_code
_entity_poly.pdbx_strand_id
1 'polypeptide(L)'
;MIRDYKKDLAPLAVVLIAICILILIPSTFKEKIYPNSERIPVKIISTDETYIIDTGLIRNGEQLCKVEILKGKFSSGAVMDLAVDITSAVSEVVEKKPDTKLEAIKSGISVGRNVMGTMTTTLLLAYSGGYIGLIMVFMVQGTPIINILNLNYVSSEILHTIIGSFGLVTVAPFTAIT
;
A
#
# COMPACT_ATOMS: atom_id res chain seq x y z
N MET A 1 -31.64 8.53 -18.95
CA MET A 1 -30.95 7.68 -17.98
C MET A 1 -29.90 6.74 -18.59
N ILE A 2 -30.12 6.15 -19.78
CA ILE A 2 -29.17 5.18 -20.41
C ILE A 2 -28.00 5.85 -21.17
N ARG A 3 -28.12 7.14 -21.51
CA ARG A 3 -27.15 7.84 -22.38
C ARG A 3 -25.87 8.31 -21.66
N ASP A 4 -25.89 8.37 -20.32
CA ASP A 4 -24.74 8.81 -19.52
C ASP A 4 -23.73 7.67 -19.26
N TYR A 5 -24.18 6.41 -19.19
CA TYR A 5 -23.31 5.23 -18.97
C TYR A 5 -22.22 5.04 -20.05
N LYS A 6 -22.51 5.41 -21.31
CA LYS A 6 -21.52 5.31 -22.40
C LYS A 6 -20.35 6.30 -22.26
N LYS A 7 -20.53 7.40 -21.54
CA LYS A 7 -19.47 8.40 -21.31
C LYS A 7 -18.49 7.95 -20.21
N ASP A 8 -18.98 7.20 -19.22
CA ASP A 8 -18.16 6.63 -18.15
C ASP A 8 -17.42 5.34 -18.57
N LEU A 9 -17.86 4.68 -19.66
CA LEU A 9 -17.23 3.48 -20.20
C LEU A 9 -15.86 3.74 -20.84
N ALA A 10 -15.68 4.91 -21.47
CA ALA A 10 -14.42 5.30 -22.11
C ALA A 10 -13.25 5.44 -21.13
N PRO A 11 -13.35 6.19 -20.00
CA PRO A 11 -12.27 6.24 -19.02
C PRO A 11 -12.02 4.89 -18.36
N LEU A 12 -13.07 4.08 -18.14
CA LEU A 12 -12.96 2.76 -17.53
C LEU A 12 -12.17 1.78 -18.41
N ALA A 13 -12.40 1.81 -19.73
CA ALA A 13 -11.65 1.02 -20.70
C ALA A 13 -10.17 1.44 -20.78
N VAL A 14 -9.88 2.74 -20.72
CA VAL A 14 -8.49 3.26 -20.71
C VAL A 14 -7.74 2.77 -19.46
N VAL A 15 -8.39 2.81 -18.29
CA VAL A 15 -7.79 2.33 -17.03
C VAL A 15 -7.53 0.82 -17.09
N LEU A 16 -8.47 0.02 -17.60
CA LEU A 16 -8.29 -1.43 -17.76
C LEU A 16 -7.13 -1.77 -18.71
N ILE A 17 -7.00 -1.05 -19.83
CA ILE A 17 -5.90 -1.24 -20.78
C ILE A 17 -4.55 -0.90 -20.12
N ALA A 18 -4.47 0.19 -19.35
CA ALA A 18 -3.26 0.58 -18.64
C ALA A 18 -2.83 -0.47 -17.59
N ILE A 19 -3.78 -1.05 -16.85
CA ILE A 19 -3.53 -2.13 -15.89
C ILE A 19 -3.00 -3.39 -16.60
N CYS A 20 -3.62 -3.79 -17.71
CA CYS A 20 -3.17 -4.93 -18.50
C CYS A 20 -1.74 -4.75 -19.05
N ILE A 21 -1.40 -3.54 -19.50
CA ILE A 21 -0.05 -3.20 -19.96
C ILE A 21 0.96 -3.31 -18.82
N LEU A 22 0.64 -2.79 -17.62
CA LEU A 22 1.51 -2.87 -16.45
C LEU A 22 1.77 -4.33 -16.02
N ILE A 23 0.75 -5.18 -16.05
CA ILE A 23 0.88 -6.62 -15.74
C ILE A 23 1.78 -7.34 -16.76
N LEU A 24 1.74 -6.91 -18.03
CA LEU A 24 2.56 -7.50 -19.09
C LEU A 24 4.03 -7.10 -19.05
N ILE A 25 4.42 -6.10 -18.25
CA ILE A 25 5.83 -5.72 -18.11
C ILE A 25 6.50 -6.79 -17.23
N PRO A 26 7.38 -7.65 -17.78
CA PRO A 26 8.04 -8.67 -16.98
C PRO A 26 8.96 -7.98 -15.98
N SER A 27 8.62 -8.11 -14.70
CA SER A 27 9.43 -7.61 -13.60
C SER A 27 10.73 -8.42 -13.56
N THR A 28 11.81 -7.87 -14.11
CA THR A 28 13.12 -8.55 -14.22
C THR A 28 13.86 -8.54 -12.86
N PHE A 29 13.15 -8.74 -11.76
CA PHE A 29 13.76 -8.90 -10.44
C PHE A 29 14.24 -10.34 -10.32
N LYS A 30 15.55 -10.55 -10.45
CA LYS A 30 16.19 -11.80 -10.06
C LYS A 30 15.86 -12.05 -8.59
N GLU A 31 15.35 -13.22 -8.25
CA GLU A 31 15.17 -13.67 -6.87
C GLU A 31 16.53 -13.64 -6.16
N LYS A 32 16.85 -12.50 -5.53
CA LYS A 32 17.87 -12.48 -4.49
C LYS A 32 17.21 -13.07 -3.26
N ILE A 33 17.63 -14.25 -2.83
CA ILE A 33 17.29 -14.76 -1.50
C ILE A 33 17.92 -13.79 -0.51
N TYR A 34 17.12 -12.85 -0.01
CA TYR A 34 17.58 -11.85 0.96
C TYR A 34 17.76 -12.57 2.30
N PRO A 35 18.99 -12.68 2.83
CA PRO A 35 19.23 -13.35 4.12
C PRO A 35 18.52 -12.65 5.30
N ASN A 36 18.06 -11.40 5.09
CA ASN A 36 17.26 -10.61 6.04
C ASN A 36 15.77 -10.51 5.68
N SER A 37 15.21 -11.41 4.86
CA SER A 37 13.76 -11.45 4.59
C SER A 37 13.00 -12.27 5.65
N GLU A 38 11.95 -11.69 6.22
CA GLU A 38 11.09 -12.36 7.20
C GLU A 38 9.90 -13.01 6.49
N ARG A 39 9.78 -14.34 6.58
CA ARG A 39 8.57 -15.05 6.13
C ARG A 39 7.50 -14.89 7.18
N ILE A 40 6.36 -14.33 6.79
CA ILE A 40 5.30 -13.99 7.74
C ILE A 40 4.05 -14.82 7.46
N PRO A 41 3.46 -15.45 8.50
CA PRO A 41 2.28 -16.28 8.31
C PRO A 41 1.08 -15.43 7.88
N VAL A 42 0.34 -15.96 6.91
CA VAL A 42 -0.94 -15.44 6.41
C VAL A 42 -2.05 -16.41 6.81
N LYS A 43 -3.19 -15.87 7.24
CA LYS A 43 -4.42 -16.62 7.51
C LYS A 43 -5.28 -16.62 6.27
N ILE A 44 -5.69 -17.78 5.82
CA ILE A 44 -6.65 -17.91 4.73
C ILE A 44 -8.03 -17.58 5.32
N ILE A 45 -8.65 -16.50 4.83
CA ILE A 45 -9.97 -16.03 5.26
C ILE A 45 -11.06 -16.85 4.57
N SER A 46 -10.91 -17.04 3.26
CA SER A 46 -11.87 -17.77 2.46
C SER A 46 -11.20 -18.29 1.20
N THR A 47 -11.69 -19.43 0.74
CA THR A 47 -11.29 -20.07 -0.50
C THR A 47 -12.52 -20.16 -1.40
N ASP A 48 -12.39 -19.61 -2.61
CA ASP A 48 -13.41 -19.74 -3.66
C ASP A 48 -12.96 -20.81 -4.65
N GLU A 49 -13.76 -21.86 -4.74
CA GLU A 49 -13.56 -23.04 -5.61
C GLU A 49 -14.45 -23.00 -6.86
N THR A 50 -15.09 -21.85 -7.17
CA THR A 50 -16.03 -21.71 -8.30
C THR A 50 -15.42 -22.13 -9.64
N TYR A 51 -14.11 -22.01 -9.78
CA TYR A 51 -13.37 -22.38 -10.99
C TYR A 51 -12.61 -23.71 -10.88
N ILE A 52 -12.86 -24.50 -9.83
CA ILE A 52 -12.33 -25.87 -9.70
C ILE A 52 -13.27 -26.83 -10.40
N ILE A 53 -12.75 -27.53 -11.41
CA ILE A 53 -13.43 -28.62 -12.10
C ILE A 53 -13.03 -29.92 -11.41
N ASP A 54 -14.00 -30.53 -10.72
CA ASP A 54 -13.83 -31.82 -10.08
C ASP A 54 -14.26 -32.95 -11.02
N THR A 55 -13.31 -33.82 -11.36
CA THR A 55 -13.58 -35.01 -12.20
C THR A 55 -13.76 -36.29 -11.37
N GLY A 56 -13.82 -36.19 -10.04
CA GLY A 56 -14.04 -37.30 -9.11
C GLY A 56 -12.75 -38.06 -8.73
N LEU A 57 -11.73 -38.06 -9.58
CA LEU A 57 -10.38 -38.55 -9.29
C LEU A 57 -9.34 -37.43 -9.19
N ILE A 58 -9.58 -36.30 -9.87
CA ILE A 58 -8.65 -35.17 -9.99
C ILE A 58 -9.44 -33.86 -9.97
N ARG A 59 -9.04 -32.96 -9.08
CA ARG A 59 -9.56 -31.58 -9.01
C ARG A 59 -8.56 -30.66 -9.73
N ASN A 60 -8.99 -30.03 -10.82
CA ASN A 60 -8.15 -29.11 -11.60
C ASN A 60 -8.90 -27.80 -11.86
N GLY A 61 -8.23 -26.67 -11.67
CA GLY A 61 -8.81 -25.37 -11.88
C GLY A 61 -8.14 -24.30 -11.03
N GLU A 62 -8.74 -23.11 -11.00
CA GLU A 62 -8.23 -21.97 -10.26
C GLU A 62 -8.95 -21.83 -8.92
N GLN A 63 -8.17 -21.74 -7.83
CA GLN A 63 -8.71 -21.49 -6.50
C GLN A 63 -8.32 -20.08 -6.05
N LEU A 64 -9.32 -19.25 -5.81
CA LEU A 64 -9.11 -17.89 -5.33
C LEU A 64 -9.06 -17.88 -3.80
N CYS A 65 -7.87 -17.67 -3.24
CA CYS A 65 -7.66 -17.59 -1.80
C CYS A 65 -7.64 -16.14 -1.34
N LYS A 66 -8.58 -15.75 -0.48
CA LYS A 66 -8.52 -14.48 0.24
C LYS A 66 -7.72 -14.68 1.51
N VAL A 67 -6.64 -13.92 1.69
CA VAL A 67 -5.73 -14.06 2.83
C VAL A 67 -5.64 -12.77 3.65
N GLU A 68 -5.51 -12.92 4.96
CA GLU A 68 -5.22 -11.89 5.95
C GLU A 68 -3.78 -12.07 6.43
N ILE A 69 -2.96 -11.04 6.30
CA ILE A 69 -1.58 -11.07 6.81
C ILE A 69 -1.66 -10.98 8.35
N LEU A 70 -1.26 -12.05 9.04
CA LEU A 70 -1.45 -12.16 10.49
C LEU A 70 -0.44 -11.32 11.30
N LYS A 71 0.78 -11.18 10.76
CA LYS A 71 1.89 -10.45 11.38
C LYS A 71 2.80 -9.86 10.29
N GLY A 72 3.66 -8.93 10.66
CA GLY A 72 4.64 -8.30 9.76
C GLY A 72 4.89 -6.85 10.11
N LYS A 73 6.15 -6.42 10.12
CA LYS A 73 6.53 -5.03 10.46
C LYS A 73 5.98 -3.97 9.48
N PHE A 74 5.46 -4.36 8.31
CA PHE A 74 5.20 -3.46 7.18
C PHE A 74 3.83 -3.70 6.50
N SER A 75 2.71 -3.73 7.25
CA SER A 75 1.38 -3.94 6.66
C SER A 75 0.77 -2.70 5.96
N SER A 76 1.47 -1.56 5.93
CA SER A 76 1.05 -0.35 5.22
C SER A 76 1.85 -0.23 3.92
N GLY A 77 1.17 -0.23 2.77
CA GLY A 77 1.83 -0.23 1.45
C GLY A 77 2.81 0.93 1.28
N ALA A 78 2.44 2.14 1.72
CA ALA A 78 3.32 3.31 1.67
C ALA A 78 4.57 3.16 2.56
N VAL A 79 4.40 2.54 3.72
CA VAL A 79 5.50 2.24 4.66
C VAL A 79 6.43 1.17 4.09
N MET A 80 5.87 0.15 3.43
CA MET A 80 6.64 -0.91 2.78
C MET A 80 7.47 -0.37 1.61
N ASP A 81 6.87 0.44 0.72
CA ASP A 81 7.58 1.06 -0.40
C ASP A 81 8.78 1.87 0.09
N LEU A 82 8.54 2.75 1.07
CA LEU A 82 9.61 3.57 1.65
C LEU A 82 10.72 2.71 2.27
N ALA A 83 10.36 1.61 2.93
CA ALA A 83 11.32 0.71 3.54
C ALA A 83 12.19 -0.01 2.50
N VAL A 84 11.58 -0.56 1.45
CA VAL A 84 12.27 -1.29 0.39
C VAL A 84 13.20 -0.35 -0.39
N ASP A 85 12.76 0.87 -0.70
CA ASP A 85 13.57 1.86 -1.42
C ASP A 85 14.83 2.24 -0.63
N ILE A 86 14.69 2.53 0.66
CA ILE A 86 15.82 2.92 1.51
C ILE A 86 16.76 1.74 1.72
N THR A 87 16.24 0.56 2.09
CA THR A 87 17.06 -0.60 2.40
C THR A 87 17.78 -1.13 1.15
N SER A 88 17.13 -1.14 -0.01
CA SER A 88 17.79 -1.56 -1.25
C SER A 88 18.91 -0.60 -1.65
N ALA A 89 18.68 0.71 -1.54
CA ALA A 89 19.70 1.73 -1.83
C ALA A 89 20.90 1.65 -0.86
N VAL A 90 20.64 1.54 0.45
CA VAL A 90 21.70 1.44 1.46
C VAL A 90 22.46 0.12 1.31
N SER A 91 21.75 -1.00 1.13
CA SER A 91 22.37 -2.32 0.98
C SER A 91 23.26 -2.39 -0.27
N GLU A 92 22.85 -1.82 -1.39
CA GLU A 92 23.66 -1.84 -2.61
C GLU A 92 24.97 -1.04 -2.44
N VAL A 93 24.92 0.10 -1.76
CA VAL A 93 26.12 0.91 -1.49
C VAL A 93 27.06 0.19 -0.51
N VAL A 94 26.52 -0.40 0.55
CA VAL A 94 27.31 -1.13 1.56
C VAL A 94 27.93 -2.40 0.97
N GLU A 95 27.23 -3.11 0.09
CA GLU A 95 27.74 -4.32 -0.59
C GLU A 95 28.91 -4.00 -1.53
N LYS A 96 28.87 -2.86 -2.24
CA LYS A 96 29.97 -2.43 -3.14
C LYS A 96 31.11 -1.73 -2.40
N LYS A 97 30.84 -1.01 -1.30
CA LYS A 97 31.82 -0.25 -0.52
C LYS A 97 31.56 -0.40 0.99
N PRO A 98 32.14 -1.44 1.63
CA PRO A 98 31.94 -1.72 3.06
C PRO A 98 32.42 -0.59 3.97
N ASP A 99 33.46 0.13 3.58
CA ASP A 99 34.07 1.21 4.38
C ASP A 99 33.13 2.42 4.58
N THR A 100 32.14 2.59 3.70
CA THR A 100 31.24 3.75 3.71
C THR A 100 29.93 3.52 4.47
N LYS A 101 29.84 2.47 5.31
CA LYS A 101 28.57 2.08 5.96
C LYS A 101 27.88 3.23 6.71
N LEU A 102 28.61 4.03 7.50
CA LEU A 102 28.02 5.16 8.24
C LEU A 102 27.52 6.28 7.32
N GLU A 103 28.24 6.56 6.24
CA GLU A 103 27.86 7.57 5.25
C GLU A 103 26.66 7.13 4.42
N ALA A 104 26.59 5.83 4.09
CA ALA A 104 25.45 5.21 3.41
C ALA A 104 24.19 5.30 4.28
N ILE A 105 24.29 5.00 5.58
CA ILE A 105 23.16 5.15 6.53
C ILE A 105 22.70 6.60 6.61
N LYS A 106 23.62 7.57 6.79
CA LYS A 106 23.26 9.01 6.83
C LYS A 106 22.60 9.46 5.53
N SER A 107 23.11 9.01 4.39
CA SER A 107 22.55 9.32 3.08
C SER A 107 21.17 8.68 2.91
N GLY A 108 20.99 7.43 3.34
CA GLY A 108 19.70 6.73 3.34
C GLY A 108 18.64 7.45 4.17
N ILE A 109 19.00 7.99 5.34
CA ILE A 109 18.09 8.82 6.16
C ILE A 109 17.71 10.11 5.43
N SER A 110 18.65 10.77 4.76
CA SER A 110 18.41 12.01 4.00
C SER A 110 17.49 11.76 2.79
N VAL A 111 17.74 10.67 2.06
CA VAL A 111 16.89 10.22 0.94
C VAL A 111 15.49 9.88 1.44
N GLY A 112 15.37 9.09 2.51
CA GLY A 112 14.11 8.73 3.12
C GLY A 112 13.29 9.95 3.55
N ARG A 113 13.94 10.98 4.11
CA ARG A 113 13.28 12.26 4.46
C ARG A 113 12.69 12.96 3.24
N ASN A 114 13.41 12.95 2.11
CA ASN A 114 12.95 13.60 0.87
C ASN A 114 11.75 12.86 0.25
N VAL A 115 11.81 11.52 0.21
CA VAL A 115 10.72 10.69 -0.34
C VAL A 115 9.49 10.72 0.56
N MET A 116 9.67 10.74 1.87
CA MET A 116 8.57 10.88 2.84
C MET A 116 7.77 12.17 2.64
N GLY A 117 8.40 13.28 2.25
CA GLY A 117 7.71 14.55 2.00
C GLY A 117 6.70 14.47 0.86
N THR A 118 7.08 13.84 -0.26
CA THR A 118 6.19 13.64 -1.40
C THR A 118 5.09 12.62 -1.07
N MET A 119 5.43 11.53 -0.40
CA MET A 119 4.49 10.47 -0.04
C MET A 119 3.44 10.92 1.01
N THR A 120 3.84 11.75 1.98
CA THR A 120 2.92 12.36 2.95
C THR A 120 1.90 13.26 2.25
N THR A 121 2.34 14.02 1.24
CA THR A 121 1.46 14.88 0.44
C THR A 121 0.45 14.05 -0.35
N THR A 122 0.89 12.93 -0.94
CA THR A 122 0.01 11.98 -1.65
C THR A 122 -1.03 11.39 -0.70
N LEU A 123 -0.63 10.94 0.50
CA LEU A 123 -1.56 10.38 1.50
C LEU A 123 -2.56 11.44 1.97
N LEU A 124 -2.12 12.67 2.24
CA LEU A 124 -3.01 13.77 2.62
C LEU A 124 -4.09 13.99 1.56
N LEU A 125 -3.71 14.04 0.28
CA LEU A 125 -4.64 14.20 -0.83
C LEU A 125 -5.57 12.98 -1.00
N ALA A 126 -5.04 11.77 -0.87
CA ALA A 126 -5.82 10.53 -0.98
C ALA A 126 -6.88 10.44 0.12
N TYR A 127 -6.51 10.69 1.37
CA TYR A 127 -7.45 10.71 2.50
C TYR A 127 -8.45 11.86 2.34
N SER A 128 -8.00 13.09 2.09
CA SER A 128 -8.89 14.24 1.90
C SER A 128 -9.90 14.00 0.77
N GLY A 129 -9.45 13.46 -0.37
CA GLY A 129 -10.29 13.11 -1.51
C GLY A 129 -11.29 11.99 -1.21
N GLY A 130 -10.88 10.96 -0.48
CA GLY A 130 -11.74 9.85 -0.05
C GLY A 130 -12.88 10.30 0.86
N TYR A 131 -12.67 11.35 1.66
CA TYR A 131 -13.66 11.86 2.62
C TYR A 131 -14.60 12.94 2.06
N ILE A 132 -14.41 13.41 0.82
CA ILE A 132 -15.29 14.43 0.21
C ILE A 132 -16.76 13.97 0.21
N GLY A 133 -17.02 12.70 -0.15
CA GLY A 133 -18.37 12.15 -0.17
C GLY A 133 -19.03 12.11 1.21
N LEU A 134 -18.26 11.77 2.24
CA LEU A 134 -18.74 11.74 3.62
C LEU A 134 -19.09 13.16 4.11
N ILE A 135 -18.24 14.15 3.81
CA ILE A 135 -18.48 15.56 4.13
C ILE A 135 -19.75 16.05 3.42
N MET A 136 -19.96 15.68 2.16
CA MET A 136 -21.16 16.05 1.39
C MET A 136 -22.45 15.51 2.02
N VAL A 137 -22.45 14.26 2.50
CA VAL A 137 -23.60 13.67 3.21
C VAL A 137 -23.94 14.47 4.47
N PHE A 138 -22.93 14.83 5.26
CA PHE A 138 -23.17 15.61 6.48
C PHE A 138 -23.62 17.04 6.21
N MET A 139 -23.16 17.66 5.12
CA MET A 139 -23.64 18.96 4.67
C MET A 139 -25.13 18.90 4.26
N VAL A 140 -25.54 17.87 3.53
CA VAL A 140 -26.95 17.67 3.14
C VAL A 140 -27.83 17.39 4.36
N GLN A 141 -27.33 16.66 5.35
CA GLN A 141 -28.05 16.38 6.60
C GLN A 141 -28.10 17.58 7.56
N GLY A 142 -27.34 18.65 7.31
CA GLY A 142 -27.28 19.82 8.20
C GLY A 142 -26.69 19.50 9.58
N THR A 143 -25.84 18.46 9.68
CA THR A 143 -25.32 18.02 10.98
C THR A 143 -24.28 19.02 11.50
N PRO A 144 -24.37 19.50 12.76
CA PRO A 144 -23.38 20.40 13.32
C PRO A 144 -21.97 19.79 13.30
N ILE A 145 -20.93 20.57 12.94
CA ILE A 145 -19.53 20.11 12.89
C ILE A 145 -19.10 19.40 14.18
N ILE A 146 -19.54 19.91 15.34
CA ILE A 146 -19.16 19.32 16.64
C ILE A 146 -19.69 17.89 16.80
N ASN A 147 -20.86 17.58 16.24
CA ASN A 147 -21.43 16.25 16.26
C ASN A 147 -20.71 15.33 15.27
N ILE A 148 -20.35 15.85 14.09
CA ILE A 148 -19.58 15.11 13.09
C ILE A 148 -18.23 14.66 13.66
N LEU A 149 -17.51 15.57 14.34
CA LEU A 149 -16.21 15.27 14.94
C LEU A 149 -16.28 14.29 16.11
N ASN A 150 -17.44 14.16 16.76
CA ASN A 150 -17.68 13.25 17.88
C ASN A 150 -18.24 11.88 17.45
N LEU A 151 -18.48 11.67 16.15
CA LEU A 151 -18.86 10.35 15.65
C LEU A 151 -17.66 9.40 15.70
N ASN A 152 -17.82 8.26 16.38
CA ASN A 152 -16.77 7.23 16.52
C ASN A 152 -16.07 6.89 15.20
N TYR A 153 -16.82 6.80 14.10
CA TYR A 153 -16.25 6.54 12.77
C TYR A 153 -15.33 7.66 12.28
N VAL A 154 -15.76 8.92 12.40
CA VAL A 154 -14.98 10.10 11.96
C VAL A 154 -13.76 10.28 12.86
N SER A 155 -13.93 10.17 14.18
CA SER A 155 -12.82 10.30 15.13
C SER A 155 -11.79 9.18 14.95
N SER A 156 -12.24 7.94 14.71
CA SER A 156 -11.36 6.80 14.43
C SER A 156 -10.53 7.03 13.18
N GLU A 157 -11.09 7.59 12.12
CA GLU A 157 -10.36 7.82 10.88
C GLU A 157 -9.37 8.99 10.93
N ILE A 158 -9.71 10.05 11.69
CA ILE A 158 -8.76 11.12 11.98
C ILE A 158 -7.56 10.55 12.76
N LEU A 159 -7.82 9.73 13.78
CA LEU A 159 -6.76 9.05 14.55
C LEU A 159 -5.93 8.12 13.66
N HIS A 160 -6.57 7.32 12.80
CA HIS A 160 -5.88 6.42 11.88
C HIS A 160 -4.96 7.21 10.94
N THR A 161 -5.43 8.32 10.38
CA THR A 161 -4.62 9.18 9.49
C THR A 161 -3.38 9.72 10.21
N ILE A 162 -3.55 10.22 11.44
CA ILE A 162 -2.43 10.75 12.24
C ILE A 162 -1.42 9.65 12.58
N ILE A 163 -1.90 8.49 13.04
CA ILE A 163 -1.05 7.34 13.39
C ILE A 163 -0.33 6.82 12.15
N GLY A 164 -1.02 6.75 11.00
CA GLY A 164 -0.46 6.34 9.72
C GLY A 164 0.65 7.28 9.24
N SER A 165 0.43 8.60 9.30
CA SER A 165 1.46 9.60 8.97
C SER A 165 2.65 9.53 9.91
N PHE A 166 2.44 9.35 11.22
CA PHE A 166 3.53 9.21 12.19
C PHE A 166 4.32 7.92 11.92
N GLY A 167 3.63 6.81 11.67
CA GLY A 167 4.23 5.54 11.25
C GLY A 167 5.14 5.72 10.04
N LEU A 168 4.65 6.39 8.98
CA LEU A 168 5.44 6.70 7.79
C LEU A 168 6.73 7.47 8.11
N VAL A 169 6.64 8.51 8.94
CA VAL A 169 7.78 9.36 9.29
C VAL A 169 8.85 8.60 10.06
N THR A 170 8.43 7.69 10.94
CA THR A 170 9.36 6.88 11.74
C THR A 170 10.09 5.84 10.90
N VAL A 171 9.54 5.39 9.79
CA VAL A 171 10.13 4.30 8.98
C VAL A 171 11.49 4.70 8.42
N ALA A 172 11.64 5.91 7.88
CA ALA A 172 12.88 6.36 7.24
C ALA A 172 14.15 6.18 8.11
N PRO A 173 14.19 6.66 9.39
CA PRO A 173 15.35 6.41 10.24
C PRO A 173 15.49 4.95 10.68
N PHE A 174 14.40 4.21 10.87
CA PHE A 174 14.47 2.81 11.30
C PHE A 174 14.98 1.87 10.21
N THR A 175 14.61 2.10 8.95
CA THR A 175 15.01 1.22 7.83
C THR A 175 16.41 1.50 7.34
N ALA A 176 16.87 2.76 7.40
CA ALA A 176 18.21 3.16 6.99
C ALA A 176 19.34 2.55 7.85
N ILE A 177 19.05 2.07 9.06
CA ILE A 177 20.05 1.49 9.99
C ILE A 177 20.36 0.01 9.67
N THR A 178 19.60 -0.62 8.77
CA THR A 178 19.76 -2.02 8.36
C THR A 178 20.97 -2.20 7.44
#